data_AF-A0AAU8FQF6-F1
#
_entry.id   AF-A0AAU8FQF6-F1
#
_cell.length_a   1.000
_cell.length_b   1.000
_cell.length_c   1.000
_cell.angle_alpha   90.00
_cell.angle_beta   90.00
_cell.angle_gamma   90.00
#
_symmetry.space_group_name_H-M   'P 1'
#
loop_
_entity.id
_entity.type
_entity.pdbx_description
1 polymer ?
#
loop_
_entity_poly.entity_id
_entity_poly.type
_entity_poly.pdbx_seq_one_letter_code
_entity_poly.pdbx_strand_id
1 'polypeptide(L)'
;MEEKNYTGAVPENRRGEAVTAEASRTFNDAALAAGFFTDTVRKLLDVNRWHEHAGEALARFVLTDSTGNAVEGEAREGLLMKIDIPGPGSQGGRRVRLGGDRRGQKGRFR
;
A
#
# COMPACT_ATOMS: atom_id res chain seq x y z
N MET A 1 26.79 -14.48 17.31
CA MET A 1 26.14 -13.21 17.68
C MET A 1 24.73 -13.60 18.13
N GLU A 2 24.46 -13.59 19.44
CA GLU A 2 23.19 -14.08 20.00
C GLU A 2 22.05 -13.09 19.72
N GLU A 3 20.92 -13.64 19.28
CA GLU A 3 19.71 -12.90 18.93
C GLU A 3 18.98 -12.47 20.20
N LYS A 4 18.86 -11.15 20.39
CA LYS A 4 18.34 -10.53 21.62
C LYS A 4 16.81 -10.33 21.58
N ASN A 5 16.03 -11.39 21.39
CA ASN A 5 14.56 -11.32 21.47
C ASN A 5 14.05 -11.75 22.86
N TYR A 6 14.37 -10.97 23.89
CA TYR A 6 14.10 -11.30 25.30
C TYR A 6 12.63 -11.29 25.72
N THR A 7 11.72 -10.85 24.85
CA THR A 7 10.28 -10.67 25.19
C THR A 7 9.34 -11.48 24.31
N GLY A 8 9.83 -12.11 23.22
CA GLY A 8 8.98 -12.77 22.22
C GLY A 8 7.99 -11.84 21.52
N ALA A 9 8.11 -10.52 21.72
CA ALA A 9 7.15 -9.52 21.25
C ALA A 9 7.49 -8.99 19.86
N VAL A 10 8.71 -9.19 19.38
CA VAL A 10 9.13 -8.82 18.03
C VAL A 10 8.84 -10.01 17.10
N PRO A 11 7.89 -9.88 16.16
CA PRO A 11 7.61 -10.94 15.20
C PRO A 11 8.82 -11.18 14.30
N GLU A 12 9.01 -12.44 13.89
CA GLU A 12 10.06 -12.80 12.94
C GLU A 12 9.92 -12.01 11.65
N ASN A 13 11.02 -11.43 11.18
CA ASN A 13 11.06 -10.75 9.90
C ASN A 13 11.12 -11.81 8.78
N ARG A 14 9.98 -12.11 8.15
CA ARG A 14 9.94 -12.96 6.95
C ARG A 14 10.25 -12.13 5.71
N ARG A 15 11.17 -12.64 4.89
CA ARG A 15 11.49 -12.07 3.58
C ARG A 15 10.22 -12.02 2.73
N GLY A 16 9.90 -10.85 2.18
CA GLY A 16 8.75 -10.68 1.28
C GLY A 16 8.91 -11.51 0.00
N GLU A 17 7.77 -11.91 -0.59
CA GLU A 17 7.72 -12.63 -1.85
C GLU A 17 7.72 -11.65 -3.03
N ALA A 18 8.45 -11.98 -4.09
CA ALA A 18 8.41 -11.23 -5.34
C ALA A 18 7.27 -11.79 -6.21
N VAL A 19 6.37 -10.91 -6.67
CA VAL A 19 5.26 -11.28 -7.55
C VAL A 19 5.51 -10.69 -8.93
N THR A 20 5.47 -11.54 -9.95
CA THR A 20 5.45 -11.11 -11.36
C THR A 20 4.04 -11.33 -11.90
N ALA A 21 3.45 -10.30 -12.51
CA ALA A 21 2.10 -10.38 -13.10
C ALA A 21 2.19 -10.23 -14.62
N GLU A 22 1.60 -11.19 -15.34
CA GLU A 22 1.49 -11.18 -16.80
C GLU A 22 0.06 -11.53 -17.23
N ALA A 23 -0.39 -10.98 -18.36
CA ALA A 23 -1.69 -11.28 -18.95
C ALA A 23 -1.63 -11.15 -20.47
N SER A 24 -2.28 -12.10 -21.17
CA SER A 24 -2.35 -12.13 -22.64
C SER A 24 -3.76 -12.41 -23.11
N ARG A 25 -4.17 -11.82 -24.24
CA ARG A 25 -5.49 -12.04 -24.85
C ARG A 25 -5.38 -12.14 -26.38
N THR A 26 -6.04 -13.15 -26.94
CA THR A 26 -6.06 -13.41 -28.40
C THR A 26 -7.33 -12.86 -29.03
N PHE A 27 -7.20 -12.30 -30.23
CA PHE A 27 -8.31 -11.78 -31.04
C PHE A 27 -8.23 -12.35 -32.45
N ASN A 28 -9.40 -12.53 -33.09
CA ASN A 28 -9.49 -13.03 -34.46
C ASN A 28 -9.32 -11.93 -35.53
N ASP A 29 -9.31 -10.67 -35.10
CA ASP A 29 -9.18 -9.49 -35.96
C ASP A 29 -8.02 -8.63 -35.47
N ALA A 30 -7.13 -8.27 -36.39
CA ALA A 30 -5.98 -7.41 -36.14
C ALA A 30 -6.41 -6.00 -35.69
N ALA A 31 -7.52 -5.47 -36.22
CA ALA A 31 -8.01 -4.14 -35.81
C ALA A 31 -8.48 -4.15 -34.35
N LEU A 32 -9.19 -5.21 -33.94
CA LEU A 32 -9.60 -5.39 -32.54
C LEU A 32 -8.40 -5.58 -31.61
N ALA A 33 -7.38 -6.35 -32.04
CA ALA A 33 -6.17 -6.53 -31.26
C ALA A 33 -5.42 -5.20 -31.05
N ALA A 34 -5.26 -4.40 -32.10
CA ALA A 34 -4.59 -3.10 -32.03
C ALA A 34 -5.37 -2.09 -31.15
N GLY A 35 -6.69 -2.07 -31.25
CA GLY A 35 -7.56 -1.26 -30.39
C GLY A 35 -7.41 -1.64 -28.92
N PHE A 36 -7.53 -2.94 -28.61
CA PHE A 36 -7.38 -3.45 -27.25
C PHE A 36 -5.98 -3.16 -26.67
N PHE A 37 -4.93 -3.29 -27.49
CA PHE A 37 -3.57 -2.95 -27.08
C PHE A 37 -3.45 -1.47 -26.70
N THR A 38 -3.95 -0.58 -27.57
CA THR A 38 -3.90 0.87 -27.33
C THR A 38 -4.67 1.26 -26.05
N ASP A 39 -5.85 0.68 -25.84
CA ASP A 39 -6.64 0.92 -24.64
C ASP A 39 -5.96 0.39 -23.38
N THR A 40 -5.32 -0.78 -23.47
CA THR A 40 -4.56 -1.35 -22.36
C THR A 40 -3.36 -0.48 -22.00
N VAL A 41 -2.60 -0.01 -23.00
CA VAL A 41 -1.45 0.89 -22.78
C VAL A 41 -1.90 2.17 -22.08
N ARG A 42 -3.00 2.79 -22.53
CA ARG A 42 -3.55 4.00 -21.88
C ARG A 42 -3.91 3.77 -20.41
N LYS A 43 -4.55 2.65 -20.09
CA LYS A 43 -4.90 2.28 -18.71
C LYS A 43 -3.66 2.02 -17.85
N LEU A 44 -2.63 1.40 -18.42
CA LEU A 44 -1.38 1.17 -17.72
C LEU A 44 -0.63 2.48 -17.46
N LEU A 45 -0.69 3.45 -18.36
CA LEU A 45 -0.04 4.74 -18.17
C LEU A 45 -0.83 5.68 -17.22
N ASP A 46 -2.14 5.46 -17.04
CA ASP A 46 -2.98 6.21 -16.10
C ASP A 46 -2.86 5.68 -14.66
N VAL A 47 -1.66 5.87 -14.08
CA VAL A 47 -1.28 5.37 -12.74
C VAL A 47 -2.25 5.80 -11.65
N ASN A 48 -2.73 7.04 -11.71
CA ASN A 48 -3.62 7.60 -10.69
C ASN A 48 -4.93 6.81 -10.56
N ARG A 49 -5.35 6.11 -11.63
CA ARG A 49 -6.61 5.35 -11.70
C ARG A 49 -6.43 3.83 -11.60
N TRP A 50 -5.23 3.34 -11.33
CA TRP A 50 -5.01 1.90 -11.17
C TRP A 50 -5.90 1.26 -10.09
N HIS A 51 -6.19 2.01 -9.01
CA HIS A 51 -7.10 1.56 -7.95
C HIS A 51 -8.53 1.28 -8.45
N GLU A 52 -9.01 2.02 -9.45
CA GLU A 52 -10.32 1.83 -10.07
C GLU A 52 -10.36 0.55 -10.92
N HIS A 53 -9.22 0.17 -11.51
CA HIS A 53 -9.10 -1.02 -12.36
C HIS A 53 -8.78 -2.29 -11.57
N ALA A 54 -8.05 -2.17 -10.45
CA ALA A 54 -7.55 -3.30 -9.68
C ALA A 54 -8.50 -3.74 -8.55
N GLY A 55 -9.43 -2.88 -8.12
CA GLY A 55 -10.46 -3.18 -7.11
C GLY A 55 -10.19 -2.55 -5.74
N GLU A 56 -11.25 -2.43 -4.94
CA GLU A 56 -11.33 -1.57 -3.74
C GLU A 56 -10.39 -1.94 -2.58
N ALA A 57 -9.84 -3.17 -2.57
CA ALA A 57 -8.99 -3.69 -1.50
C ALA A 57 -7.48 -3.49 -1.74
N LEU A 58 -7.07 -2.79 -2.81
CA LEU A 58 -5.67 -2.65 -3.21
C LEU A 58 -5.09 -1.28 -2.88
N ALA A 59 -3.75 -1.20 -2.91
CA ALA A 59 -2.99 0.00 -2.69
C ALA A 59 -3.41 1.15 -3.63
N ARG A 60 -3.34 2.39 -3.14
CA ARG A 60 -3.58 3.57 -3.98
C ARG A 60 -2.27 4.03 -4.61
N PHE A 61 -2.28 4.22 -5.91
CA PHE A 61 -1.13 4.68 -6.68
C PHE A 61 -1.32 6.15 -7.05
N VAL A 62 -0.25 6.93 -6.92
CA VAL A 62 -0.23 8.36 -7.26
C VAL A 62 1.05 8.68 -8.01
N LEU A 63 0.92 9.31 -9.17
CA LEU A 63 2.04 9.84 -9.93
C LEU A 63 2.51 11.15 -9.31
N THR A 64 3.81 11.31 -9.13
CA THR A 64 4.40 12.50 -8.56
C THR A 64 5.57 13.02 -9.39
N ASP A 65 5.86 14.31 -9.28
CA ASP A 65 7.11 14.87 -9.80
C ASP A 65 8.31 14.47 -8.92
N SER A 66 9.51 14.89 -9.31
CA SER A 66 10.75 14.66 -8.56
C SER A 66 10.78 15.32 -7.18
N THR A 67 9.87 16.24 -6.91
CA THR A 67 9.73 16.94 -5.62
C THR A 67 8.62 16.34 -4.75
N GLY A 68 7.89 15.34 -5.27
CA GLY A 68 6.82 14.63 -4.57
C GLY A 68 5.43 15.26 -4.70
N ASN A 69 5.24 16.28 -5.56
CA ASN A 69 3.90 16.82 -5.81
C ASN A 69 3.13 15.88 -6.73
N ALA A 70 1.83 15.72 -6.48
CA ALA A 70 0.96 14.92 -7.33
C ALA A 70 0.87 15.53 -8.74
N VAL A 71 0.94 14.68 -9.75
CA VAL A 71 0.83 15.04 -11.16
C VAL A 71 -0.35 14.30 -11.77
N GLU A 72 -1.17 15.02 -12.52
CA GLU A 72 -2.23 14.43 -13.33
C GLU A 72 -1.72 14.12 -14.73
N GLY A 73 -2.14 12.98 -15.28
CA GLY A 73 -1.82 12.54 -16.65
C GLY A 73 -1.13 11.18 -16.71
N GLU A 74 -0.52 10.91 -17.87
CA GLU A 74 0.16 9.65 -18.15
C GLU A 74 1.53 9.60 -17.49
N ALA A 75 1.92 8.41 -17.00
CA ALA A 75 3.26 8.12 -16.55
C ALA A 75 4.28 8.35 -17.69
N ARG A 76 5.35 9.08 -17.37
CA ARG A 76 6.43 9.44 -18.30
C ARG A 76 7.76 9.36 -17.56
N GLU A 77 8.84 9.18 -18.32
CA GLU A 77 10.18 9.21 -17.76
C GLU A 77 10.43 10.52 -16.99
N GLY A 78 11.06 10.40 -15.81
CA GLY A 78 11.30 11.52 -14.90
C GLY A 78 10.19 11.75 -13.87
N LEU A 79 9.02 11.11 -14.02
CA LEU A 79 8.00 11.08 -12.96
C LEU A 79 8.24 9.90 -12.02
N LEU A 80 7.82 10.07 -10.77
CA LEU A 80 7.91 9.07 -9.70
C LEU A 80 6.52 8.52 -9.38
N MET A 81 6.49 7.33 -8.79
CA MET A 81 5.25 6.70 -8.33
C MET A 81 5.27 6.54 -6.81
N LYS A 82 4.22 7.05 -6.16
CA LYS A 82 3.94 6.85 -4.75
C LYS A 82 2.87 5.77 -4.61
N ILE A 83 3.13 4.80 -3.73
CA ILE A 83 2.21 3.70 -3.44
C ILE A 83 1.79 3.82 -1.98
N ASP A 84 0.50 4.00 -1.75
CA ASP A 84 -0.11 3.94 -0.43
C ASP A 84 -0.64 2.52 -0.20
N ILE A 85 0.18 1.70 0.46
CA ILE A 85 -0.15 0.31 0.77
C ILE A 85 -0.89 0.30 2.11
N PRO A 86 -2.21 0.01 2.13
CA PRO A 86 -2.94 -0.12 3.37
C PRO A 86 -2.32 -1.27 4.18
N GLY A 87 -1.87 -0.95 5.39
CA GLY A 87 -1.35 -1.96 6.31
C GLY A 87 -2.44 -2.98 6.66
N PRO A 88 -2.08 -4.25 6.96
CA PRO A 88 -3.04 -5.23 7.43
C PRO A 88 -3.77 -4.66 8.64
N GLY A 89 -5.09 -4.55 8.53
CA GLY A 89 -5.96 -3.97 9.56
C GLY A 89 -5.60 -4.53 10.94
N SER A 90 -5.52 -3.65 11.92
CA SER A 90 -5.12 -3.95 13.29
C SER A 90 -6.02 -5.03 13.94
N GLN A 91 -5.64 -6.30 13.82
CA GLN A 91 -6.00 -7.37 14.76
C GLN A 91 -4.85 -7.66 15.75
N GLY A 92 -3.75 -6.89 15.71
CA GLY A 92 -2.58 -7.08 16.61
C GLY A 92 -2.29 -5.93 17.58
N GLY A 93 -3.07 -4.85 17.55
CA GLY A 93 -2.75 -3.61 18.28
C GLY A 93 -3.80 -3.24 19.31
N ARG A 94 -4.02 -4.09 20.33
CA ARG A 94 -4.78 -3.64 21.51
C ARG A 94 -3.95 -2.57 22.20
N ARG A 95 -4.21 -1.30 21.88
CA ARG A 95 -3.62 -0.13 22.55
C ARG A 95 -4.11 -0.10 23.99
N VAL A 96 -3.45 -0.85 24.87
CA VAL A 96 -3.64 -0.71 26.31
C VAL A 96 -3.09 0.66 26.67
N ARG A 97 -3.98 1.63 26.87
CA ARG A 97 -3.62 2.89 27.52
C ARG A 97 -3.30 2.54 28.97
N LEU A 98 -2.02 2.37 29.29
CA LEU A 98 -1.56 2.46 30.67
C LEU A 98 -1.63 3.94 31.06
N GLY A 99 -2.81 4.37 31.49
CA GLY A 99 -2.99 5.64 32.18
C GLY A 99 -2.38 5.50 33.58
N GLY A 100 -1.11 5.86 33.71
CA GLY A 100 -0.53 6.18 35.00
C GLY A 100 -0.53 7.69 35.18
N ASP A 101 -1.36 8.21 36.08
CA ASP A 101 -1.03 9.44 36.80
C ASP A 101 -1.33 9.28 38.29
N ARG A 102 -0.32 9.62 39.09
CA ARG A 102 -0.32 9.62 40.55
C ARG A 102 -0.80 11.00 41.02
N ARG A 103 -1.68 11.01 42.02
CA ARG A 103 -1.65 11.85 43.25
C ARG A 103 -3.08 12.11 43.74
N GLY A 104 -3.28 12.03 45.06
CA GLY A 104 -4.44 12.69 45.68
C GLY A 104 -5.01 12.01 46.91
N GLN A 105 -4.36 12.21 48.04
CA GLN A 105 -4.81 11.91 49.41
C GLN A 105 -6.17 12.57 49.75
N LYS A 106 -7.09 11.84 50.42
CA LYS A 106 -7.81 12.20 51.67
C LYS A 106 -9.21 11.56 51.78
N GLY A 107 -9.50 10.99 52.96
CA GLY A 107 -10.85 10.91 53.54
C GLY A 107 -11.29 9.51 53.96
N ARG A 108 -10.91 9.01 55.15
CA ARG A 108 -11.58 9.12 56.47
C ARG A 108 -12.53 7.94 56.74
N PHE A 109 -12.10 7.08 57.66
CA PHE A 109 -12.92 6.13 58.40
C PHE A 109 -14.03 6.86 59.19
N ARG A 110 -15.26 6.36 59.08
CA ARG A 110 -16.11 5.95 60.22
C ARG A 110 -17.03 4.84 59.77
#